data_AF-A0A229SB04-F1
#
_entry.id   AF-A0A229SB04-F1
#
_cell.length_a   1.000
_cell.length_b   1.000
_cell.length_c   1.000
_cell.angle_alpha   90.00
_cell.angle_beta   90.00
_cell.angle_gamma   90.00
#
_symmetry.space_group_name_H-M   'P 1'
#
loop_
_entity.id
_entity.type
_entity.pdbx_description
1 polymer ?
#
loop_
_entity_poly.entity_id
_entity_poly.type
_entity_poly.pdbx_seq_one_letter_code
_entity_poly.pdbx_strand_id
1 'polypeptide(L)'
;MPKAALTSARTFAIRLTAGCVVLALVAGCVASSAVQVPAPPPRPLAPCAWWYGIGQPPTTHELKVAAQRYAVVVLNADQTSAMRTLRELNPRLKILVYKDLSSTRNYPGAVDGGEDAKFLPSGIGYVAAQRGHPEWFATDVQGRRIEWKGYPKHWQMTVWDKTYQQAWTSAVVAEVTREGWDGILADNDFNSLSHYSAAVLAGTASEAETDRKLRDGLDAFLSLIGEAAQKAGKLFVPNVSETHLQPGRWTAHSRFGGAMEENFGFRENGGTGGLLTFRGNEFQELRAQAALGESMLLLVTRTRSAQEDRAGYASAALLAGPRTCWTPATTDDYRDPEWSALQGSDLGEAVDAAGRQPNGVWTRTFTRGWVAVNPTSATQTVTPPAGLVAAGSPAPRPPKSSVPASPSSSTPVTSIELAAADAVVMVKPE
;
A
#
# COMPACT_ATOMS: atom_id res chain seq x y z
N MET A 1 -16.60 -43.82 41.21
CA MET A 1 -17.19 -44.44 42.42
C MET A 1 -16.08 -45.19 43.16
N PRO A 2 -16.07 -45.31 44.50
CA PRO A 2 -17.10 -44.88 45.46
C PRO A 2 -16.61 -44.08 46.69
N LYS A 3 -17.60 -43.38 47.29
CA LYS A 3 -17.89 -43.16 48.73
C LYS A 3 -16.86 -42.37 49.56
N ALA A 4 -17.19 -41.15 50.03
CA ALA A 4 -18.05 -40.86 51.21
C ALA A 4 -17.39 -41.35 52.52
N ALA A 5 -17.37 -40.66 53.66
CA ALA A 5 -18.19 -39.61 54.24
C ALA A 5 -17.43 -39.07 55.47
N LEU A 6 -18.02 -38.08 56.17
CA LEU A 6 -18.27 -38.05 57.63
C LEU A 6 -18.38 -36.56 58.07
N THR A 7 -19.59 -36.02 58.27
CA THR A 7 -20.37 -35.97 59.54
C THR A 7 -19.73 -35.05 60.57
N SER A 8 -20.42 -34.33 61.47
CA SER A 8 -21.83 -34.10 61.81
C SER A 8 -21.75 -33.24 63.08
N ALA A 9 -22.60 -32.23 63.24
CA ALA A 9 -23.21 -31.95 64.55
C ALA A 9 -24.40 -31.00 64.37
N ARG A 10 -25.60 -31.53 64.62
CA ARG A 10 -26.84 -30.80 64.93
C ARG A 10 -26.73 -30.31 66.41
N THR A 11 -27.57 -29.43 66.98
CA THR A 11 -29.04 -29.51 67.05
C THR A 11 -29.68 -28.31 67.80
N PHE A 12 -30.94 -28.01 67.43
CA PHE A 12 -32.07 -27.40 68.19
C PHE A 12 -32.01 -25.91 68.61
N ALA A 13 -33.08 -25.09 68.55
CA ALA A 13 -34.49 -25.25 68.19
C ALA A 13 -35.18 -23.88 67.91
N ILE A 14 -36.07 -23.89 66.91
CA ILE A 14 -37.45 -23.32 66.83
C ILE A 14 -37.71 -21.87 67.29
N ARG A 15 -38.21 -21.04 66.35
CA ARG A 15 -39.43 -20.21 66.53
C ARG A 15 -40.04 -19.71 65.21
N LEU A 16 -41.32 -20.04 65.07
CA LEU A 16 -42.45 -19.48 64.30
C LEU A 16 -42.23 -18.56 63.07
N THR A 17 -42.69 -19.09 61.94
CA THR A 17 -43.55 -18.48 60.90
C THR A 17 -43.81 -16.97 60.90
N ALA A 18 -43.30 -16.30 59.86
CA ALA A 18 -44.02 -15.28 59.11
C ALA A 18 -43.61 -15.43 57.64
N GLY A 19 -44.60 -15.69 56.76
CA GLY A 19 -44.37 -15.83 55.33
C GLY A 19 -44.07 -14.48 54.70
N CYS A 20 -42.86 -14.32 54.16
CA CYS A 20 -42.55 -13.29 53.18
C CYS A 20 -42.50 -13.96 51.80
N VAL A 21 -43.51 -13.65 50.98
CA VAL A 21 -43.45 -13.79 49.52
C VAL A 21 -42.27 -12.94 49.05
N VAL A 22 -41.16 -13.58 48.67
CA VAL A 22 -40.10 -12.92 47.92
C VAL A 22 -40.61 -12.77 46.49
N LEU A 23 -41.04 -11.56 46.13
CA LEU A 23 -41.12 -11.14 44.73
C LEU A 23 -39.72 -11.29 44.15
N ALA A 24 -39.52 -12.32 43.33
CA ALA A 24 -38.39 -12.39 42.43
C ALA A 24 -38.55 -11.26 41.41
N LEU A 25 -37.88 -10.12 41.65
CA LEU A 25 -37.60 -9.14 40.61
C LEU A 25 -36.64 -9.80 39.62
N VAL A 26 -37.22 -10.43 38.59
CA VAL A 26 -36.50 -10.78 37.37
C VAL A 26 -36.13 -9.45 36.73
N ALA A 27 -34.96 -8.92 37.07
CA ALA A 27 -34.32 -7.86 36.32
C ALA A 27 -33.98 -8.45 34.95
N GLY A 28 -34.91 -8.30 34.00
CA GLY A 28 -34.66 -8.58 32.61
C GLY A 28 -33.50 -7.71 32.15
N CYS A 29 -32.34 -8.33 31.91
CA CYS A 29 -31.33 -7.76 31.06
C CYS A 29 -31.97 -7.62 29.67
N VAL A 30 -32.57 -6.46 29.42
CA VAL A 30 -32.88 -6.02 28.07
C VAL A 30 -31.51 -5.85 27.43
N ALA A 31 -31.09 -6.84 26.64
CA ALA A 31 -30.01 -6.66 25.70
C ALA A 31 -30.43 -5.47 24.84
N SER A 32 -29.84 -4.31 25.12
CA SER A 32 -30.00 -3.14 24.27
C SER A 32 -29.33 -3.51 22.97
N SER A 33 -30.10 -4.06 22.03
CA SER A 33 -29.73 -4.15 20.62
C SER A 33 -29.58 -2.71 20.15
N ALA A 34 -28.43 -2.10 20.42
CA ALA A 34 -28.00 -0.93 19.71
C ALA A 34 -27.98 -1.36 18.25
N VAL A 35 -29.01 -0.95 17.50
CA VAL A 35 -29.03 -1.06 16.06
C VAL A 35 -27.80 -0.28 15.61
N GLN A 36 -26.75 -1.02 15.30
CA GLN A 36 -25.52 -0.46 14.77
C GLN A 36 -25.91 0.04 13.38
N VAL A 37 -26.27 1.32 13.29
CA VAL A 37 -26.56 1.98 12.02
C VAL A 37 -25.32 1.72 11.15
N PRO A 38 -25.46 1.01 10.02
CA PRO A 38 -24.32 0.74 9.15
C PRO A 38 -23.65 2.07 8.83
N ALA A 39 -22.33 2.14 9.00
CA ALA A 39 -21.58 3.31 8.55
C ALA A 39 -21.91 3.54 7.06
N PRO A 40 -22.04 4.80 6.62
CA PRO A 40 -22.27 5.07 5.21
C PRO A 40 -21.16 4.42 4.38
N PRO A 41 -21.48 3.92 3.17
CA PRO A 41 -20.50 3.26 2.32
C PRO A 41 -19.32 4.22 2.05
N PRO A 42 -18.10 3.69 1.90
CA PRO A 42 -16.92 4.49 1.59
C PRO A 42 -17.14 5.30 0.31
N ARG A 43 -16.66 6.54 0.30
CA ARG A 43 -16.81 7.42 -0.87
C ARG A 43 -15.85 6.97 -1.98
N PRO A 44 -16.33 6.72 -3.22
CA PRO A 44 -15.49 6.28 -4.32
C PRO A 44 -14.73 7.46 -4.94
N LEU A 45 -13.72 7.96 -4.24
CA LEU A 45 -12.95 9.15 -4.64
C LEU A 45 -11.93 8.82 -5.75
N ALA A 46 -11.64 9.81 -6.59
CA ALA A 46 -10.47 9.78 -7.46
C ALA A 46 -9.17 9.61 -6.64
N PRO A 47 -8.08 9.09 -7.25
CA PRO A 47 -6.89 8.74 -6.51
C PRO A 47 -6.27 9.94 -5.80
N CYS A 48 -5.94 9.78 -4.52
CA CYS A 48 -5.07 10.71 -3.82
C CYS A 48 -3.64 10.63 -4.37
N ALA A 49 -2.85 11.66 -4.06
CA ALA A 49 -1.42 11.62 -4.27
C ALA A 49 -0.70 11.05 -3.04
N TRP A 50 0.41 10.38 -3.24
CA TRP A 50 1.34 10.03 -2.17
C TRP A 50 2.80 10.22 -2.61
N TRP A 51 3.72 10.34 -1.65
CA TRP A 51 5.14 10.50 -1.92
C TRP A 51 5.94 9.36 -1.30
N TYR A 52 6.69 8.65 -2.15
CA TYR A 52 7.68 7.66 -1.73
C TYR A 52 9.07 8.30 -1.54
N GLY A 53 9.25 9.03 -0.44
CA GLY A 53 10.45 9.83 -0.17
C GLY A 53 11.60 9.05 0.47
N ILE A 54 12.07 7.99 -0.18
CA ILE A 54 13.18 7.14 0.29
C ILE A 54 14.54 7.48 -0.35
N GLY A 55 14.57 8.47 -1.24
CA GLY A 55 15.80 9.00 -1.85
C GLY A 55 16.56 9.95 -0.93
N GLN A 56 16.80 11.18 -1.40
CA GLN A 56 17.56 12.17 -0.64
C GLN A 56 16.76 12.70 0.57
N PRO A 57 17.44 13.15 1.65
CA PRO A 57 16.77 13.85 2.74
C PRO A 57 15.95 15.05 2.22
N PRO A 58 14.66 15.16 2.57
CA PRO A 58 13.81 16.24 2.11
C PRO A 58 14.31 17.64 2.52
N THR A 59 14.24 18.58 1.58
CA THR A 59 14.42 20.01 1.86
C THR A 59 13.16 20.61 2.50
N THR A 60 13.32 21.75 3.18
CA THR A 60 12.17 22.48 3.76
C THR A 60 11.13 22.90 2.72
N HIS A 61 11.55 23.18 1.48
CA HIS A 61 10.62 23.52 0.41
C HIS A 61 9.76 22.32 0.02
N GLU A 62 10.39 21.16 -0.17
CA GLU A 62 9.69 19.92 -0.52
C GLU A 62 8.70 19.50 0.56
N LEU A 63 9.04 19.67 1.85
CA LEU A 63 8.11 19.38 2.95
C LEU A 63 6.86 20.28 2.90
N LYS A 64 7.00 21.57 2.56
CA LYS A 64 5.85 22.48 2.40
C LYS A 64 4.97 22.07 1.21
N VAL A 65 5.59 21.72 0.09
CA VAL A 65 4.89 21.23 -1.10
C VAL A 65 4.18 19.92 -0.79
N ALA A 66 4.86 19.00 -0.11
CA ALA A 66 4.32 17.70 0.25
C ALA A 66 3.11 17.79 1.18
N ALA A 67 3.16 18.69 2.16
CA ALA A 67 2.05 18.97 3.07
C ALA A 67 0.77 19.46 2.37
N GLN A 68 0.89 20.05 1.18
CA GLN A 68 -0.25 20.53 0.39
C GLN A 68 -0.77 19.50 -0.60
N ARG A 69 0.12 18.69 -1.18
CA ARG A 69 -0.19 17.83 -2.33
C ARG A 69 -0.57 16.41 -1.96
N TYR A 70 0.10 15.83 -0.96
CA TYR A 70 -0.02 14.40 -0.70
C TYR A 70 -0.99 14.10 0.44
N ALA A 71 -1.54 12.89 0.43
CA ALA A 71 -2.28 12.32 1.55
C ALA A 71 -1.40 11.41 2.42
N VAL A 72 -0.38 10.80 1.79
CA VAL A 72 0.56 9.87 2.43
C VAL A 72 1.99 10.25 2.02
N VAL A 73 2.91 10.24 2.98
CA VAL A 73 4.35 10.42 2.76
C VAL A 73 5.09 9.28 3.45
N VAL A 74 6.05 8.68 2.76
CA VAL A 74 6.94 7.65 3.29
C VAL A 74 8.34 8.22 3.35
N LEU A 75 9.04 8.06 4.47
CA LEU A 75 10.40 8.57 4.67
C LEU A 75 11.33 7.50 5.25
N ASN A 76 12.64 7.69 5.07
CA ASN A 76 13.66 6.90 5.76
C ASN A 76 13.63 7.11 7.29
N ALA A 77 14.09 6.11 8.03
CA ALA A 77 14.02 6.09 9.50
C ALA A 77 14.77 7.23 10.20
N ASP A 78 15.82 7.77 9.57
CA ASP A 78 16.61 8.88 10.08
C ASP A 78 15.90 10.25 9.89
N GLN A 79 14.83 10.32 9.11
CA GLN A 79 14.10 11.55 8.77
C GLN A 79 13.04 11.96 9.80
N THR A 80 13.25 11.65 11.08
CA THR A 80 12.31 11.98 12.17
C THR A 80 12.01 13.49 12.29
N SER A 81 12.98 14.35 11.98
CA SER A 81 12.78 15.82 11.96
C SER A 81 11.83 16.26 10.83
N ALA A 82 12.00 15.70 9.63
CA ALA A 82 11.12 15.95 8.50
C ALA A 82 9.69 15.47 8.77
N MET A 83 9.54 14.29 9.40
CA MET A 83 8.24 13.77 9.85
C MET A 83 7.53 14.73 10.79
N ARG A 84 8.21 15.28 11.82
CA ARG A 84 7.61 16.24 12.75
C ARG A 84 7.19 17.53 12.04
N THR A 85 8.04 18.03 11.14
CA THR A 85 7.74 19.21 10.33
C THR A 85 6.48 19.00 9.47
N LEU A 86 6.35 17.86 8.79
CA LEU A 86 5.15 17.52 8.02
C LEU A 86 3.90 17.44 8.88
N ARG A 87 4.01 16.88 10.10
CA ARG A 87 2.89 16.80 11.05
C ARG A 87 2.39 18.18 11.45
N GLU A 88 3.31 19.11 11.72
CA GLU A 88 2.98 20.50 12.05
C GLU A 88 2.32 21.22 10.88
N LEU A 89 2.82 21.01 9.65
CA LEU A 89 2.28 21.63 8.45
C LEU A 89 0.90 21.09 8.06
N ASN A 90 0.68 19.78 8.22
CA ASN A 90 -0.59 19.14 7.91
C ASN A 90 -0.84 17.92 8.82
N PRO A 91 -1.62 18.10 9.91
CA PRO A 91 -1.93 17.01 10.85
C PRO A 91 -2.73 15.84 10.23
N ARG A 92 -3.34 16.03 9.05
CA ARG A 92 -4.12 14.98 8.37
C ARG A 92 -3.26 14.02 7.54
N LEU A 93 -2.01 14.38 7.24
CA LEU A 93 -1.09 13.51 6.53
C LEU A 93 -0.88 12.19 7.27
N LYS A 94 -0.75 11.11 6.50
CA LYS A 94 -0.16 9.86 7.01
C LYS A 94 1.31 9.82 6.68
N ILE A 95 2.14 9.69 7.71
CA ILE A 95 3.61 9.70 7.58
C ILE A 95 4.14 8.35 8.06
N LEU A 96 4.59 7.54 7.11
CA LEU A 96 5.08 6.18 7.34
C LEU A 96 6.60 6.14 7.28
N VAL A 97 7.21 5.22 8.05
CA VAL A 97 8.64 4.93 7.94
C VAL A 97 8.88 3.77 6.98
N TYR A 98 9.88 3.89 6.12
CA TYR A 98 10.38 2.80 5.28
C TYR A 98 11.15 1.78 6.13
N LYS A 99 10.83 0.50 5.96
CA LYS A 99 11.57 -0.63 6.55
C LYS A 99 11.64 -1.81 5.60
N ASP A 100 12.84 -2.34 5.35
CA ASP A 100 13.02 -3.60 4.62
C ASP A 100 12.78 -4.82 5.53
N LEU A 101 11.90 -5.74 5.09
CA LEU A 101 11.58 -6.98 5.79
C LEU A 101 12.64 -8.07 5.57
N SER A 102 13.15 -8.15 4.35
CA SER A 102 13.79 -9.33 3.79
C SER A 102 15.31 -9.27 3.80
N SER A 103 15.89 -8.16 4.22
CA SER A 103 17.34 -7.99 4.20
C SER A 103 17.85 -7.03 5.29
N THR A 104 19.14 -7.19 5.65
CA THR A 104 19.89 -6.22 6.46
C THR A 104 21.03 -5.59 5.64
N ARG A 105 21.70 -4.55 6.14
CA ARG A 105 22.63 -3.70 5.37
C ARG A 105 23.96 -3.49 6.08
N ASN A 106 25.06 -3.50 5.32
CA ASN A 106 26.38 -3.08 5.81
C ASN A 106 27.07 -2.01 4.95
N TYR A 107 26.28 -1.17 4.26
CA TYR A 107 26.76 0.03 3.58
C TYR A 107 26.93 1.22 4.57
N PRO A 108 27.65 2.29 4.19
CA PRO A 108 27.77 3.51 5.02
C PRO A 108 26.42 4.16 5.31
N GLY A 109 26.14 4.50 6.57
CA GLY A 109 24.83 4.97 7.04
C GLY A 109 23.91 3.87 7.58
N ALA A 110 24.16 2.59 7.25
CA ALA A 110 23.59 1.45 7.97
C ALA A 110 24.57 0.86 8.97
N VAL A 111 25.87 0.91 8.66
CA VAL A 111 26.97 0.57 9.57
C VAL A 111 28.02 1.65 9.49
N ASP A 112 28.30 2.31 10.61
CA ASP A 112 29.28 3.38 10.73
C ASP A 112 30.24 3.08 11.89
N GLY A 113 31.55 3.18 11.64
CA GLY A 113 32.56 2.88 12.67
C GLY A 113 32.56 1.42 13.16
N GLY A 114 31.95 0.49 12.40
CA GLY A 114 31.86 -0.92 12.75
C GLY A 114 30.66 -1.30 13.65
N GLU A 115 29.74 -0.36 13.87
CA GLU A 115 28.50 -0.57 14.64
C GLU A 115 27.28 -0.23 13.79
N ASP A 116 26.14 -0.86 14.11
CA ASP A 116 24.88 -0.57 13.42
C ASP A 116 24.41 0.86 13.69
N ALA A 117 23.90 1.52 12.66
CA ALA A 117 23.33 2.85 12.79
C ALA A 117 22.11 2.85 13.71
N LYS A 118 21.86 3.97 14.39
CA LYS A 118 20.70 4.13 15.28
C LYS A 118 19.37 3.97 14.55
N PHE A 119 19.28 4.50 13.34
CA PHE A 119 18.08 4.46 12.51
C PHE A 119 18.37 3.58 11.31
N LEU A 120 17.86 2.35 11.35
CA LEU A 120 18.14 1.37 10.32
C LEU A 120 17.09 1.45 9.19
N PRO A 121 17.48 1.22 7.93
CA PRO A 121 16.54 1.03 6.83
C PRO A 121 15.81 -0.32 6.92
N SER A 122 16.30 -1.25 7.75
CA SER A 122 15.68 -2.52 8.10
C SER A 122 15.20 -2.50 9.56
N GLY A 123 14.60 -3.59 10.03
CA GLY A 123 14.28 -3.78 11.45
C GLY A 123 15.44 -4.31 12.29
N ILE A 124 16.44 -4.94 11.66
CA ILE A 124 17.58 -5.59 12.33
C ILE A 124 18.89 -5.13 11.69
N GLY A 125 19.86 -4.78 12.54
CA GLY A 125 21.20 -4.35 12.13
C GLY A 125 22.10 -5.51 11.73
N TYR A 126 23.00 -5.28 10.76
CA TYR A 126 23.88 -6.30 10.23
C TYR A 126 24.91 -6.75 11.25
N VAL A 127 25.50 -5.81 12.00
CA VAL A 127 26.56 -6.11 12.98
C VAL A 127 26.00 -6.92 14.14
N ALA A 128 24.85 -6.52 14.67
CA ALA A 128 24.16 -7.22 15.74
C ALA A 128 23.76 -8.64 15.30
N ALA A 129 23.14 -8.79 14.12
CA ALA A 129 22.81 -10.10 13.58
C ALA A 129 24.06 -10.96 13.38
N GLN A 130 25.14 -10.40 12.83
CA GLN A 130 26.36 -11.17 12.57
C GLN A 130 27.02 -11.68 13.84
N ARG A 131 27.00 -10.90 14.93
CA ARG A 131 27.64 -11.26 16.20
C ARG A 131 26.79 -12.23 17.03
N GLY A 132 25.48 -11.99 17.10
CA GLY A 132 24.59 -12.71 18.01
C GLY A 132 23.72 -13.79 17.36
N HIS A 133 23.40 -13.63 16.07
CA HIS A 133 22.42 -14.44 15.34
C HIS A 133 22.85 -14.73 13.89
N PRO A 134 24.03 -15.36 13.67
CA PRO A 134 24.50 -15.66 12.32
C PRO A 134 23.53 -16.54 11.51
N GLU A 135 22.65 -17.30 12.18
CA GLU A 135 21.57 -18.10 11.60
C GLU A 135 20.46 -17.27 10.95
N TRP A 136 20.36 -15.97 11.23
CA TRP A 136 19.40 -15.08 10.58
C TRP A 136 19.79 -14.70 9.16
N PHE A 137 21.04 -14.93 8.76
CA PHE A 137 21.46 -14.74 7.37
C PHE A 137 21.06 -15.96 6.55
N ALA A 138 20.27 -15.74 5.50
CA ALA A 138 19.95 -16.80 4.57
C ALA A 138 21.21 -17.24 3.83
N THR A 139 21.37 -18.56 3.69
CA THR A 139 22.45 -19.17 2.95
C THR A 139 21.94 -19.94 1.75
N ASP A 140 22.78 -20.07 0.73
CA ASP A 140 22.55 -20.95 -0.40
C ASP A 140 22.85 -22.42 -0.05
N VAL A 141 22.59 -23.34 -0.98
CA VAL A 141 22.89 -24.78 -0.80
C VAL A 141 24.39 -25.08 -0.62
N GLN A 142 25.30 -24.14 -0.89
CA GLN A 142 26.73 -24.24 -0.59
C GLN A 142 27.11 -23.62 0.77
N GLY A 143 26.13 -23.14 1.55
CA GLY A 143 26.35 -22.51 2.85
C GLY A 143 26.85 -21.07 2.77
N ARG A 144 26.82 -20.42 1.61
CA ARG A 144 27.25 -19.02 1.44
C ARG A 144 26.08 -18.09 1.72
N ARG A 145 26.33 -16.99 2.43
CA ARG A 145 25.33 -15.94 2.62
C ARG A 145 24.93 -15.32 1.28
N ILE A 146 23.66 -14.98 1.15
CA ILE A 146 23.11 -14.43 -0.10
C ILE A 146 23.11 -12.91 -0.03
N GLU A 147 23.94 -12.29 -0.86
CA GLU A 147 23.91 -10.86 -1.15
C GLU A 147 23.04 -10.60 -2.39
N TRP A 148 22.27 -9.52 -2.39
CA TRP A 148 21.37 -9.18 -3.50
C TRP A 148 22.12 -8.54 -4.67
N LYS A 149 21.87 -9.05 -5.87
CA LYS A 149 22.32 -8.48 -7.15
C LYS A 149 21.62 -7.15 -7.39
N GLY A 150 22.37 -6.16 -7.88
CA GLY A 150 21.87 -4.79 -8.10
C GLY A 150 21.86 -3.93 -6.82
N TYR A 151 21.90 -4.57 -5.65
CA TYR A 151 21.93 -3.91 -4.35
C TYR A 151 23.07 -4.43 -3.48
N PRO A 152 24.34 -4.07 -3.78
CA PRO A 152 25.47 -4.46 -2.96
C PRO A 152 25.23 -4.13 -1.49
N LYS A 153 25.77 -4.97 -0.60
CA LYS A 153 25.68 -4.87 0.85
C LYS A 153 24.27 -5.07 1.42
N HIS A 154 23.35 -5.59 0.61
CA HIS A 154 22.04 -6.07 1.04
C HIS A 154 22.10 -7.59 1.22
N TRP A 155 21.84 -8.05 2.44
CA TRP A 155 21.99 -9.46 2.79
C TRP A 155 20.63 -10.07 3.08
N GLN A 156 20.25 -11.12 2.34
CA GLN A 156 18.99 -11.81 2.52
C GLN A 156 18.90 -12.38 3.95
N MET A 157 17.80 -12.07 4.63
CA MET A 157 17.49 -12.61 5.94
C MET A 157 16.57 -13.83 5.83
N THR A 158 16.58 -14.68 6.84
CA THR A 158 15.69 -15.83 6.97
C THR A 158 14.30 -15.39 7.39
N VAL A 159 13.52 -14.80 6.48
CA VAL A 159 12.14 -14.30 6.75
C VAL A 159 11.16 -15.38 7.21
N TRP A 160 11.53 -16.67 7.11
CA TRP A 160 10.80 -17.82 7.65
C TRP A 160 11.23 -18.22 9.07
N ASP A 161 12.30 -17.64 9.61
CA ASP A 161 12.77 -17.91 10.98
C ASP A 161 11.96 -17.12 12.00
N LYS A 162 11.30 -17.82 12.92
CA LYS A 162 10.41 -17.20 13.90
C LYS A 162 11.12 -16.24 14.85
N THR A 163 12.39 -16.50 15.17
CA THR A 163 13.17 -15.63 16.07
C THR A 163 13.57 -14.35 15.37
N TYR A 164 13.94 -14.42 14.09
CA TYR A 164 14.15 -13.23 13.24
C TYR A 164 12.86 -12.41 13.14
N GLN A 165 11.73 -13.07 12.81
CA GLN A 165 10.43 -12.42 12.68
C GLN A 165 10.04 -11.66 13.98
N GLN A 166 10.20 -12.29 15.14
CA GLN A 166 9.89 -11.69 16.44
C GLN A 166 10.82 -10.54 16.80
N ALA A 167 12.13 -10.69 16.56
CA ALA A 167 13.11 -9.66 16.84
C ALA A 167 12.87 -8.42 15.97
N TRP A 168 12.70 -8.60 14.66
CA TRP A 168 12.40 -7.52 13.73
C TRP A 168 11.08 -6.83 14.11
N THR A 169 10.03 -7.61 14.37
CA THR A 169 8.71 -7.07 14.76
C THR A 169 8.81 -6.19 16.00
N SER A 170 9.49 -6.70 17.04
CA SER A 170 9.65 -5.98 18.31
C SER A 170 10.44 -4.69 18.13
N ALA A 171 11.55 -4.74 17.39
CA ALA A 171 12.40 -3.59 17.13
C ALA A 171 11.65 -2.50 16.35
N VAL A 172 10.96 -2.86 15.27
CA VAL A 172 10.26 -1.91 14.40
C VAL A 172 9.05 -1.30 15.10
N VAL A 173 8.23 -2.10 15.78
CA VAL A 173 7.07 -1.56 16.53
C VAL A 173 7.52 -0.62 17.65
N ALA A 174 8.62 -0.96 18.34
CA ALA A 174 9.20 -0.09 19.37
C ALA A 174 9.68 1.24 18.76
N GLU A 175 10.38 1.22 17.63
CA GLU A 175 10.83 2.44 16.94
C GLU A 175 9.65 3.29 16.46
N VAL A 176 8.69 2.71 15.74
CA VAL A 176 7.52 3.40 15.20
C VAL A 176 6.71 4.07 16.30
N THR A 177 6.57 3.39 17.43
CA THR A 177 5.87 3.93 18.62
C THR A 177 6.67 5.05 19.27
N ARG A 178 7.97 4.85 19.49
CA ARG A 178 8.85 5.81 20.17
C ARG A 178 9.02 7.11 19.40
N GLU A 179 9.23 7.02 18.08
CA GLU A 179 9.51 8.19 17.25
C GLU A 179 8.25 8.93 16.79
N GLY A 180 7.07 8.29 16.87
CA GLY A 180 5.79 8.94 16.55
C GLY A 180 5.34 8.82 15.09
N TRP A 181 5.84 7.83 14.36
CA TRP A 181 5.38 7.51 13.00
C TRP A 181 3.91 7.03 13.00
N ASP A 182 3.16 7.26 11.92
CA ASP A 182 1.79 6.73 11.79
C ASP A 182 1.78 5.23 11.50
N GLY A 183 2.88 4.71 10.95
CA GLY A 183 3.00 3.32 10.57
C GLY A 183 4.24 3.04 9.76
N ILE A 184 4.23 1.89 9.10
CA ILE A 184 5.36 1.30 8.39
C ILE A 184 4.97 1.08 6.94
N LEU A 185 5.81 1.51 6.01
CA LEU A 185 5.86 0.92 4.67
C LEU A 185 6.96 -0.13 4.67
N ALA A 186 6.56 -1.39 4.53
CA ALA A 186 7.44 -2.53 4.71
C ALA A 186 7.84 -3.10 3.35
N ASP A 187 9.08 -2.88 2.95
CA ASP A 187 9.56 -3.25 1.62
C ASP A 187 9.95 -4.72 1.54
N ASN A 188 9.97 -5.23 0.31
CA ASN A 188 10.44 -6.57 -0.04
C ASN A 188 9.59 -7.73 0.50
N ASP A 189 8.27 -7.59 0.43
CA ASP A 189 7.33 -8.72 0.37
C ASP A 189 7.22 -9.24 -1.08
N PHE A 190 8.30 -9.87 -1.54
CA PHE A 190 8.42 -10.35 -2.91
C PHE A 190 8.05 -11.82 -3.04
N ASN A 191 7.59 -12.20 -4.25
CA ASN A 191 7.12 -13.55 -4.54
C ASN A 191 8.26 -14.53 -4.95
N SER A 192 9.40 -14.00 -5.45
CA SER A 192 10.55 -14.80 -5.89
C SER A 192 11.90 -14.19 -5.51
N LEU A 193 12.86 -15.02 -5.09
CA LEU A 193 14.23 -14.56 -4.83
C LEU A 193 14.95 -14.10 -6.11
N SER A 194 14.49 -14.57 -7.27
CA SER A 194 15.13 -14.34 -8.57
C SER A 194 15.27 -12.86 -8.95
N HIS A 195 14.44 -11.98 -8.37
CA HIS A 195 14.59 -10.51 -8.48
C HIS A 195 15.95 -10.02 -7.97
N TYR A 196 16.52 -10.73 -7.00
CA TYR A 196 17.74 -10.34 -6.30
C TYR A 196 18.86 -11.37 -6.42
N SER A 197 18.58 -12.66 -6.61
CA SER A 197 19.61 -13.68 -6.69
C SER A 197 19.12 -14.94 -7.37
N ALA A 198 19.98 -15.57 -8.16
CA ALA A 198 19.73 -16.90 -8.74
C ALA A 198 20.06 -18.05 -7.76
N ALA A 199 20.34 -17.74 -6.49
CA ALA A 199 20.67 -18.74 -5.48
C ALA A 199 19.46 -19.61 -5.12
N VAL A 200 19.72 -20.90 -4.86
CA VAL A 200 18.76 -21.80 -4.22
C VAL A 200 19.05 -21.81 -2.72
N LEU A 201 18.02 -21.57 -1.91
CA LEU A 201 18.14 -21.50 -0.45
C LEU A 201 18.54 -22.84 0.16
N ALA A 202 19.38 -22.79 1.19
CA ALA A 202 19.68 -23.94 2.03
C ALA A 202 18.39 -24.59 2.56
N GLY A 203 18.33 -25.92 2.46
CA GLY A 203 17.15 -26.71 2.81
C GLY A 203 16.04 -26.72 1.76
N THR A 204 16.33 -26.29 0.52
CA THR A 204 15.44 -26.44 -0.64
C THR A 204 16.21 -27.05 -1.81
N ALA A 205 15.49 -27.68 -2.75
CA ALA A 205 16.09 -28.37 -3.90
C ALA A 205 15.97 -27.60 -5.23
N SER A 206 15.16 -26.54 -5.27
CA SER A 206 14.91 -25.77 -6.49
C SER A 206 14.49 -24.32 -6.20
N GLU A 207 14.49 -23.49 -7.24
CA GLU A 207 13.94 -22.13 -7.21
C GLU A 207 12.47 -22.11 -6.75
N ALA A 208 11.64 -23.01 -7.28
CA ALA A 208 10.23 -23.09 -6.90
C ALA A 208 10.04 -23.41 -5.40
N GLU A 209 10.90 -24.25 -4.84
CA GLU A 209 10.88 -24.54 -3.41
C GLU A 209 11.44 -23.39 -2.56
N THR A 210 12.47 -22.71 -3.04
CA THR A 210 13.01 -21.45 -2.46
C THR A 210 11.91 -20.41 -2.36
N ASP A 211 11.22 -20.15 -3.47
CA ASP A 211 10.18 -19.14 -3.52
C ASP A 211 8.98 -19.52 -2.66
N ARG A 212 8.59 -20.80 -2.61
CA ARG A 212 7.57 -21.28 -1.67
C ARG A 212 7.98 -21.01 -0.22
N LYS A 213 9.21 -21.37 0.16
CA LYS A 213 9.72 -21.16 1.53
C LYS A 213 9.71 -19.67 1.91
N LEU A 214 10.10 -18.80 0.98
CA LEU A 214 10.06 -17.35 1.17
C LEU A 214 8.65 -16.84 1.39
N ARG A 215 7.70 -17.24 0.54
CA ARG A 215 6.31 -16.82 0.65
C ARG A 215 5.63 -17.31 1.92
N ASP A 216 5.76 -18.60 2.25
CA ASP A 216 5.21 -19.15 3.49
C ASP A 216 5.79 -18.40 4.72
N GLY A 217 7.09 -18.07 4.66
CA GLY A 217 7.76 -17.26 5.68
C GLY A 217 7.21 -15.83 5.77
N LEU A 218 7.09 -15.14 4.65
CA LEU A 218 6.56 -13.77 4.55
C LEU A 218 5.09 -13.71 5.00
N ASP A 219 4.24 -14.64 4.57
CA ASP A 219 2.84 -14.67 4.96
C ASP A 219 2.68 -14.77 6.50
N ALA A 220 3.49 -15.62 7.15
CA ALA A 220 3.55 -15.71 8.60
C ALA A 220 4.15 -14.45 9.24
N PHE A 221 5.22 -13.91 8.67
CA PHE A 221 5.91 -12.73 9.18
C PHE A 221 5.00 -11.50 9.14
N LEU A 222 4.36 -11.21 8.00
CA LEU A 222 3.44 -10.09 7.81
C LEU A 222 2.23 -10.18 8.73
N SER A 223 1.75 -11.39 9.01
CA SER A 223 0.71 -11.61 10.02
C SER A 223 1.18 -11.18 11.41
N LEU A 224 2.39 -11.59 11.81
CA LEU A 224 2.97 -11.23 13.11
C LEU A 224 3.18 -9.71 13.27
N ILE A 225 3.85 -9.06 12.30
CA ILE A 225 4.07 -7.61 12.38
C ILE A 225 2.76 -6.84 12.25
N GLY A 226 1.87 -7.26 11.37
CA GLY A 226 0.58 -6.59 11.15
C GLY A 226 -0.28 -6.56 12.42
N GLU A 227 -0.39 -7.69 13.12
CA GLU A 227 -1.09 -7.77 14.41
C GLU A 227 -0.43 -6.90 15.49
N ALA A 228 0.91 -6.91 15.55
CA ALA A 228 1.66 -6.11 16.51
C ALA A 228 1.53 -4.59 16.24
N ALA A 229 1.58 -4.17 14.97
CA ALA A 229 1.39 -2.80 14.55
C ALA A 229 -0.03 -2.32 14.84
N GLN A 230 -1.04 -3.13 14.51
CA GLN A 230 -2.45 -2.82 14.80
C GLN A 230 -2.68 -2.67 16.31
N LYS A 231 -2.11 -3.57 17.12
CA LYS A 231 -2.17 -3.47 18.60
C LYS A 231 -1.52 -2.19 19.13
N ALA A 232 -0.47 -1.70 18.46
CA ALA A 232 0.17 -0.43 18.76
C ALA A 232 -0.55 0.80 18.15
N GLY A 233 -1.68 0.61 17.47
CA GLY A 233 -2.42 1.68 16.81
C GLY A 233 -1.71 2.25 15.57
N LYS A 234 -0.88 1.44 14.92
CA LYS A 234 -0.05 1.82 13.77
C LYS A 234 -0.53 1.15 12.49
N LEU A 235 -0.31 1.82 11.35
CA LEU A 235 -0.55 1.26 10.03
C LEU A 235 0.60 0.32 9.64
N PHE A 236 0.28 -0.77 8.95
CA PHE A 236 1.26 -1.64 8.32
C PHE A 236 0.92 -1.82 6.84
N VAL A 237 1.86 -1.44 5.97
CA VAL A 237 1.69 -1.38 4.51
C VAL A 237 2.86 -2.09 3.81
N PRO A 238 2.77 -3.39 3.50
CA PRO A 238 3.81 -4.07 2.74
C PRO A 238 3.84 -3.61 1.27
N ASN A 239 5.05 -3.53 0.68
CA ASN A 239 5.27 -3.50 -0.77
C ASN A 239 5.18 -4.94 -1.29
N VAL A 240 4.01 -5.28 -1.83
CA VAL A 240 3.67 -6.64 -2.22
C VAL A 240 3.94 -6.80 -3.70
N SER A 241 4.99 -7.53 -4.05
CA SER A 241 5.34 -7.73 -5.46
C SER A 241 4.52 -8.86 -6.10
N GLU A 242 4.19 -8.69 -7.37
CA GLU A 242 3.66 -9.74 -8.24
C GLU A 242 2.34 -10.38 -7.75
N THR A 243 1.46 -9.58 -7.15
CA THR A 243 0.18 -10.10 -6.62
C THR A 243 -0.69 -10.79 -7.66
N HIS A 244 -0.56 -10.45 -8.95
CA HIS A 244 -1.20 -11.17 -10.06
C HIS A 244 -0.88 -12.67 -10.14
N LEU A 245 0.23 -13.14 -9.55
CA LEU A 245 0.62 -14.55 -9.57
C LEU A 245 -0.17 -15.41 -8.59
N GLN A 246 -0.70 -14.82 -7.50
CA GLN A 246 -1.35 -15.56 -6.43
C GLN A 246 -2.65 -14.90 -5.99
N PRO A 247 -3.80 -15.48 -6.37
CA PRO A 247 -5.11 -14.98 -5.93
C PRO A 247 -5.20 -14.90 -4.40
N GLY A 248 -5.67 -13.77 -3.91
CA GLY A 248 -5.87 -13.47 -2.49
C GLY A 248 -4.65 -12.87 -1.80
N ARG A 249 -3.45 -12.84 -2.41
CA ARG A 249 -2.24 -12.32 -1.76
C ARG A 249 -2.39 -10.84 -1.39
N TRP A 250 -2.86 -10.01 -2.33
CA TRP A 250 -3.12 -8.59 -2.06
C TRP A 250 -4.10 -8.43 -0.90
N THR A 251 -5.23 -9.13 -0.97
CA THR A 251 -6.27 -9.07 0.07
C THR A 251 -5.74 -9.49 1.45
N ALA A 252 -4.96 -10.57 1.51
CA ALA A 252 -4.37 -11.03 2.75
C ALA A 252 -3.38 -10.00 3.32
N HIS A 253 -2.52 -9.44 2.48
CA HIS A 253 -1.38 -8.64 2.95
C HIS A 253 -1.77 -7.18 3.23
N SER A 254 -2.85 -6.69 2.62
CA SER A 254 -3.35 -5.33 2.83
C SER A 254 -4.19 -5.13 4.10
N ARG A 255 -4.56 -6.21 4.81
CA ARG A 255 -5.55 -6.18 5.92
C ARG A 255 -5.14 -5.36 7.15
N PHE A 256 -3.87 -5.00 7.29
CA PHE A 256 -3.33 -4.28 8.47
C PHE A 256 -3.07 -2.79 8.24
N GLY A 257 -3.61 -2.22 7.17
CA GLY A 257 -3.56 -0.78 6.92
C GLY A 257 -3.47 -0.41 5.45
N GLY A 258 -2.95 -1.32 4.62
CA GLY A 258 -2.83 -1.14 3.18
C GLY A 258 -1.81 -2.08 2.57
N ALA A 259 -1.63 -1.98 1.26
CA ALA A 259 -0.50 -2.55 0.53
C ALA A 259 -0.02 -1.56 -0.54
N MET A 260 1.20 -1.76 -1.01
CA MET A 260 1.84 -1.01 -2.07
C MET A 260 2.20 -1.94 -3.24
N GLU A 261 2.03 -1.47 -4.48
CA GLU A 261 2.54 -2.13 -5.69
C GLU A 261 3.41 -1.14 -6.45
N GLU A 262 4.71 -1.45 -6.55
CA GLU A 262 5.73 -0.57 -7.14
C GLU A 262 5.67 -0.55 -8.69
N ASN A 263 5.11 -1.60 -9.29
CA ASN A 263 5.02 -1.76 -10.74
C ASN A 263 3.54 -1.77 -11.20
N PHE A 264 2.72 -0.92 -10.59
CA PHE A 264 1.30 -0.79 -10.95
C PHE A 264 1.17 -0.25 -12.37
N GLY A 265 0.32 -0.90 -13.16
CA GLY A 265 0.16 -0.61 -14.59
C GLY A 265 1.11 -1.44 -15.44
N PHE A 266 2.42 -1.17 -15.42
CA PHE A 266 3.40 -1.76 -16.33
C PHE A 266 4.46 -2.59 -15.59
N ARG A 267 4.94 -3.70 -16.19
CA ARG A 267 6.06 -4.49 -15.67
C ARG A 267 7.29 -4.43 -16.58
N GLU A 268 8.39 -3.94 -16.02
CA GLU A 268 9.81 -4.02 -16.42
C GLU A 268 10.25 -3.75 -17.89
N ASN A 269 11.52 -3.34 -17.98
CA ASN A 269 12.23 -2.85 -19.16
C ASN A 269 12.23 -3.88 -20.31
N GLY A 270 11.38 -3.67 -21.31
CA GLY A 270 11.25 -4.59 -22.44
C GLY A 270 9.91 -4.52 -23.17
N GLY A 271 8.92 -3.84 -22.59
CA GLY A 271 7.92 -3.11 -23.37
C GLY A 271 7.14 -3.95 -24.38
N THR A 272 6.52 -5.06 -23.96
CA THR A 272 5.43 -5.64 -24.78
C THR A 272 4.17 -4.77 -24.76
N GLY A 273 4.19 -3.64 -24.04
CA GLY A 273 3.19 -2.57 -24.12
C GLY A 273 1.82 -2.96 -23.58
N GLY A 274 1.75 -3.88 -22.60
CA GLY A 274 0.48 -4.29 -21.98
C GLY A 274 0.42 -3.91 -20.51
N LEU A 275 -0.79 -3.57 -20.03
CA LEU A 275 -1.02 -3.26 -18.62
C LEU A 275 -1.09 -4.56 -17.80
N LEU A 276 -0.05 -4.84 -17.01
CA LEU A 276 0.08 -6.05 -16.20
C LEU A 276 -1.05 -6.18 -15.19
N THR A 277 -1.41 -5.09 -14.50
CA THR A 277 -2.44 -5.10 -13.45
C THR A 277 -3.77 -5.68 -13.96
N PHE A 278 -4.08 -5.52 -15.26
CA PHE A 278 -5.30 -6.07 -15.88
C PHE A 278 -5.19 -7.55 -16.27
N ARG A 279 -4.04 -8.20 -16.02
CA ARG A 279 -3.84 -9.64 -16.20
C ARG A 279 -4.11 -10.36 -14.88
N GLY A 280 -4.68 -11.55 -14.96
CA GLY A 280 -4.99 -12.35 -13.77
C GLY A 280 -6.01 -11.66 -12.87
N ASN A 281 -5.83 -11.80 -11.55
CA ASN A 281 -6.83 -11.36 -10.55
C ASN A 281 -6.47 -10.05 -9.85
N GLU A 282 -5.30 -9.46 -10.11
CA GLU A 282 -4.80 -8.27 -9.41
C GLU A 282 -5.77 -7.09 -9.48
N PHE A 283 -6.20 -6.69 -10.69
CA PHE A 283 -7.17 -5.61 -10.84
C PHE A 283 -8.52 -5.90 -10.16
N GLN A 284 -8.97 -7.15 -10.16
CA GLN A 284 -10.20 -7.53 -9.48
C GLN A 284 -10.07 -7.37 -7.95
N GLU A 285 -8.96 -7.81 -7.38
CA GLU A 285 -8.69 -7.67 -5.94
C GLU A 285 -8.52 -6.20 -5.54
N LEU A 286 -7.76 -5.43 -6.30
CA LEU A 286 -7.61 -3.99 -6.07
C LEU A 286 -8.95 -3.27 -6.09
N ARG A 287 -9.84 -3.60 -7.05
CA ARG A 287 -11.19 -3.03 -7.10
C ARG A 287 -12.03 -3.42 -5.88
N ALA A 288 -11.95 -4.67 -5.43
CA ALA A 288 -12.66 -5.11 -4.24
C ALA A 288 -12.17 -4.35 -2.99
N GLN A 289 -10.85 -4.21 -2.82
CA GLN A 289 -10.28 -3.47 -1.69
C GLN A 289 -10.59 -1.96 -1.75
N ALA A 290 -10.53 -1.35 -2.93
CA ALA A 290 -10.92 0.05 -3.11
C ALA A 290 -12.39 0.29 -2.75
N ALA A 291 -13.28 -0.63 -3.12
CA ALA A 291 -14.70 -0.58 -2.80
C ALA A 291 -14.99 -0.79 -1.31
N LEU A 292 -14.18 -1.55 -0.58
CA LEU A 292 -14.26 -1.66 0.88
C LEU A 292 -13.78 -0.38 1.58
N GLY A 293 -12.76 0.29 1.03
CA GLY A 293 -12.23 1.55 1.57
C GLY A 293 -11.57 1.41 2.95
N GLU A 294 -11.23 0.19 3.37
CA GLU A 294 -10.66 -0.14 4.67
C GLU A 294 -9.13 -0.07 4.67
N SER A 295 -8.50 -0.46 3.55
CA SER A 295 -7.06 -0.55 3.36
C SER A 295 -6.54 0.53 2.39
N MET A 296 -5.32 1.02 2.60
CA MET A 296 -4.65 1.89 1.63
C MET A 296 -4.18 1.09 0.41
N LEU A 297 -4.42 1.64 -0.78
CA LEU A 297 -3.84 1.14 -2.03
C LEU A 297 -2.81 2.19 -2.45
N LEU A 298 -1.54 1.91 -2.20
CA LEU A 298 -0.44 2.80 -2.58
C LEU A 298 0.16 2.31 -3.90
N LEU A 299 -0.13 3.01 -4.99
CA LEU A 299 0.21 2.53 -6.33
C LEU A 299 1.33 3.39 -6.91
N VAL A 300 2.39 2.75 -7.41
CA VAL A 300 3.45 3.42 -8.18
C VAL A 300 3.40 2.93 -9.61
N THR A 301 3.40 3.85 -10.57
CA THR A 301 3.66 3.50 -11.96
C THR A 301 5.01 4.06 -12.37
N ARG A 302 5.90 3.21 -12.92
CA ARG A 302 7.12 3.69 -13.56
C ARG A 302 6.75 4.39 -14.87
N THR A 303 7.00 5.69 -14.95
CA THR A 303 6.56 6.55 -16.06
C THR A 303 7.77 7.10 -16.81
N ARG A 304 8.03 6.57 -18.01
CA ARG A 304 9.08 7.06 -18.93
C ARG A 304 8.49 7.88 -20.08
N SER A 305 7.17 7.92 -20.20
CA SER A 305 6.41 8.61 -21.23
C SER A 305 5.09 9.17 -20.71
N ALA A 306 4.52 10.14 -21.44
CA ALA A 306 3.19 10.67 -21.13
C ALA A 306 2.08 9.62 -21.27
N GLN A 307 2.28 8.59 -22.08
CA GLN A 307 1.37 7.46 -22.22
C GLN A 307 1.31 6.66 -20.91
N GLU A 308 2.47 6.30 -20.35
CA GLU A 308 2.53 5.53 -19.10
C GLU A 308 1.98 6.33 -17.92
N ASP A 309 2.22 7.66 -17.88
CA ASP A 309 1.64 8.55 -16.87
C ASP A 309 0.10 8.57 -16.92
N ARG A 310 -0.48 8.76 -18.13
CA ARG A 310 -1.93 8.68 -18.32
C ARG A 310 -2.47 7.32 -17.93
N ALA A 311 -1.83 6.25 -18.41
CA ALA A 311 -2.27 4.89 -18.16
C ALA A 311 -2.21 4.52 -16.68
N GLY A 312 -1.15 4.90 -15.97
CA GLY A 312 -1.02 4.71 -14.52
C GLY A 312 -2.12 5.44 -13.75
N TYR A 313 -2.23 6.76 -13.94
CA TYR A 313 -3.20 7.57 -13.21
C TYR A 313 -4.65 7.13 -13.50
N ALA A 314 -5.00 6.93 -14.77
CA ALA A 314 -6.35 6.51 -15.15
C ALA A 314 -6.68 5.09 -14.66
N SER A 315 -5.70 4.18 -14.63
CA SER A 315 -5.88 2.83 -14.06
C SER A 315 -6.16 2.90 -12.56
N ALA A 316 -5.46 3.76 -11.82
CA ALA A 316 -5.76 4.01 -10.41
C ALA A 316 -7.15 4.64 -10.25
N ALA A 317 -7.55 5.56 -11.13
CA ALA A 317 -8.87 6.18 -11.11
C ALA A 317 -10.00 5.16 -11.36
N LEU A 318 -9.78 4.12 -12.17
CA LEU A 318 -10.77 3.04 -12.32
C LEU A 318 -11.05 2.32 -10.99
N LEU A 319 -10.10 2.28 -10.04
CA LEU A 319 -10.30 1.65 -8.74
C LEU A 319 -11.23 2.47 -7.84
N ALA A 320 -11.14 3.82 -7.90
CA ALA A 320 -11.81 4.84 -7.09
C ALA A 320 -12.28 4.38 -5.69
N GLY A 321 -11.60 4.87 -4.67
CA GLY A 321 -11.86 4.57 -3.27
C GLY A 321 -11.22 5.63 -2.38
N PRO A 322 -11.67 5.77 -1.12
CA PRO A 322 -11.24 6.87 -0.27
C PRO A 322 -9.78 6.75 0.20
N ARG A 323 -9.14 5.60 -0.07
CA ARG A 323 -7.76 5.28 0.32
C ARG A 323 -6.91 4.79 -0.86
N THR A 324 -7.37 5.01 -2.09
CA THR A 324 -6.58 4.73 -3.29
C THR A 324 -5.70 5.93 -3.57
N CYS A 325 -4.38 5.77 -3.43
CA CYS A 325 -3.42 6.79 -3.83
C CYS A 325 -2.52 6.28 -4.96
N TRP A 326 -2.08 7.19 -5.82
CA TRP A 326 -1.17 6.90 -6.92
C TRP A 326 -0.06 7.94 -7.01
N THR A 327 1.12 7.51 -7.45
CA THR A 327 2.26 8.37 -7.77
C THR A 327 2.97 7.87 -9.03
N PRO A 328 3.48 8.77 -9.89
CA PRO A 328 4.46 8.40 -10.88
C PRO A 328 5.81 8.08 -10.23
N ALA A 329 6.65 7.36 -10.97
CA ALA A 329 8.07 7.15 -10.75
C ALA A 329 8.84 7.33 -12.07
N THR A 330 9.37 8.52 -12.29
CA THR A 330 10.16 8.94 -13.45
C THR A 330 11.64 8.57 -13.31
N THR A 331 12.12 8.33 -12.09
CA THR A 331 13.46 7.79 -11.79
C THR A 331 13.37 6.47 -11.01
N ASP A 332 14.46 5.70 -10.98
CA ASP A 332 14.55 4.45 -10.21
C ASP A 332 14.98 4.67 -8.75
N ASP A 333 15.34 5.91 -8.38
CA ASP A 333 15.99 6.23 -7.11
C ASP A 333 15.17 7.13 -6.18
N TYR A 334 13.94 7.51 -6.60
CA TYR A 334 12.98 8.28 -5.80
C TYR A 334 13.56 9.54 -5.15
N ARG A 335 14.49 10.21 -5.85
CA ARG A 335 15.23 11.35 -5.30
C ARG A 335 14.38 12.58 -5.04
N ASP A 336 13.37 12.81 -5.88
CA ASP A 336 12.57 14.03 -5.87
C ASP A 336 11.09 13.70 -5.61
N PRO A 337 10.31 14.62 -5.00
CA PRO A 337 8.87 14.46 -4.85
C PRO A 337 8.16 14.58 -6.20
N GLU A 338 7.76 13.44 -6.76
CA GLU A 338 7.14 13.40 -8.07
C GLU A 338 5.68 13.86 -8.09
N TRP A 339 5.27 14.44 -9.22
CA TRP A 339 3.92 14.96 -9.41
C TRP A 339 3.50 14.91 -10.89
N SER A 340 2.40 14.23 -11.17
CA SER A 340 1.73 14.32 -12.46
C SER A 340 0.73 15.48 -12.48
N ALA A 341 0.64 16.20 -13.60
CA ALA A 341 -0.41 17.18 -13.83
C ALA A 341 -1.82 16.57 -13.72
N LEU A 342 -1.97 15.27 -13.98
CA LEU A 342 -3.24 14.55 -13.86
C LEU A 342 -3.71 14.42 -12.41
N GLN A 343 -2.81 14.44 -11.42
CA GLN A 343 -3.18 14.45 -10.00
C GLN A 343 -3.89 15.75 -9.60
N GLY A 344 -3.75 16.82 -10.39
CA GLY A 344 -4.51 18.06 -10.27
C GLY A 344 -5.82 18.11 -11.07
N SER A 345 -6.24 17.01 -11.71
CA SER A 345 -7.43 16.98 -12.58
C SER A 345 -8.76 17.11 -11.82
N ASP A 346 -8.74 16.90 -10.51
CA ASP A 346 -9.86 17.11 -9.60
C ASP A 346 -11.17 16.40 -10.05
N LEU A 347 -11.04 15.17 -10.57
CA LEU A 347 -12.14 14.34 -11.07
C LEU A 347 -13.35 14.26 -10.12
N GLY A 348 -13.12 14.28 -8.81
CA GLY A 348 -14.13 14.24 -7.76
C GLY A 348 -14.55 12.82 -7.36
N GLU A 349 -15.81 12.66 -6.96
CA GLU A 349 -16.40 11.35 -6.63
C GLU A 349 -16.82 10.61 -7.90
N ALA A 350 -16.58 9.29 -7.96
CA ALA A 350 -17.08 8.43 -9.03
C ALA A 350 -18.60 8.29 -8.92
N VAL A 351 -19.31 8.43 -10.03
CA VAL A 351 -20.77 8.31 -10.08
C VAL A 351 -21.24 6.89 -10.41
N ASP A 352 -20.33 6.07 -10.92
CA ASP A 352 -20.55 4.68 -11.29
C ASP A 352 -19.39 3.77 -10.86
N ALA A 353 -19.60 2.46 -11.01
CA ALA A 353 -18.53 1.49 -10.95
C ALA A 353 -17.79 1.44 -12.29
N ALA A 354 -16.48 1.17 -12.25
CA ALA A 354 -15.73 0.96 -13.49
C ALA A 354 -16.35 -0.19 -14.32
N GLY A 355 -16.58 0.09 -15.60
CA GLY A 355 -17.20 -0.83 -16.55
C GLY A 355 -16.27 -1.19 -17.70
N ARG A 356 -16.33 -2.44 -18.17
CA ARG A 356 -15.61 -2.90 -19.37
C ARG A 356 -16.55 -2.85 -20.56
N GLN A 357 -16.16 -2.08 -21.59
CA GLN A 357 -16.89 -1.97 -22.84
C GLN A 357 -16.70 -3.23 -23.72
N PRO A 358 -17.57 -3.47 -24.73
CA PRO A 358 -17.45 -4.62 -25.63
C PRO A 358 -16.12 -4.71 -26.37
N ASN A 359 -15.48 -3.58 -26.66
CA ASN A 359 -14.15 -3.48 -27.28
C ASN A 359 -12.99 -3.74 -26.30
N GLY A 360 -13.30 -4.02 -25.02
CA GLY A 360 -12.33 -4.33 -23.98
C GLY A 360 -11.77 -3.14 -23.20
N VAL A 361 -12.10 -1.90 -23.59
CA VAL A 361 -11.69 -0.68 -22.86
C VAL A 361 -12.44 -0.57 -21.54
N TRP A 362 -11.74 -0.17 -20.48
CA TRP A 362 -12.35 0.11 -19.19
C TRP A 362 -12.62 1.59 -19.04
N THR A 363 -13.80 1.94 -18.54
CA THR A 363 -14.20 3.34 -18.34
C THR A 363 -14.80 3.56 -16.96
N ARG A 364 -14.71 4.80 -16.46
CA ARG A 364 -15.40 5.23 -15.24
C ARG A 364 -15.75 6.70 -15.31
N THR A 365 -16.95 7.05 -14.82
CA THR A 365 -17.44 8.42 -14.78
C THR A 365 -17.28 9.00 -13.38
N PHE A 366 -16.89 10.26 -13.33
CA PHE A 366 -16.78 11.05 -12.12
C PHE A 366 -17.67 12.30 -12.20
N THR A 367 -17.98 12.86 -11.04
CA THR A 367 -18.76 14.10 -10.90
C THR A 367 -18.22 15.27 -11.74
N ARG A 368 -16.91 15.32 -11.99
CA ARG A 368 -16.25 16.36 -12.80
C ARG A 368 -15.36 15.82 -13.92
N GLY A 369 -15.47 14.54 -14.27
CA GLY A 369 -14.69 14.00 -15.35
C GLY A 369 -15.02 12.57 -15.72
N TRP A 370 -14.16 11.98 -16.53
CA TRP A 370 -14.31 10.63 -17.04
C TRP A 370 -12.94 10.10 -17.44
N VAL A 371 -12.72 8.81 -17.22
CA VAL A 371 -11.47 8.13 -17.60
C VAL A 371 -11.76 6.94 -18.48
N ALA A 372 -10.83 6.63 -19.38
CA ALA A 372 -10.79 5.39 -20.12
C ALA A 372 -9.37 4.83 -20.22
N VAL A 373 -9.24 3.51 -20.08
CA VAL A 373 -7.97 2.77 -20.14
C VAL A 373 -8.12 1.61 -21.11
N ASN A 374 -7.22 1.52 -22.09
CA ASN A 374 -7.20 0.42 -23.05
C ASN A 374 -6.15 -0.64 -22.66
N PRO A 375 -6.51 -1.71 -21.92
CA PRO A 375 -5.58 -2.79 -21.62
C PRO A 375 -5.42 -3.80 -22.76
N THR A 376 -6.07 -3.60 -23.91
CA THR A 376 -5.99 -4.52 -25.05
C THR A 376 -4.70 -4.32 -25.85
N SER A 377 -4.39 -5.24 -26.76
CA SER A 377 -3.20 -5.18 -27.63
C SER A 377 -3.42 -4.39 -28.92
N ALA A 378 -4.59 -3.77 -29.11
CA ALA A 378 -4.93 -3.02 -30.32
C ALA A 378 -5.47 -1.64 -29.95
N THR A 379 -5.32 -0.68 -30.87
CA THR A 379 -6.00 0.62 -30.76
C THR A 379 -7.51 0.41 -30.75
N GLN A 380 -8.21 1.10 -29.84
CA GLN A 380 -9.65 1.06 -29.71
C GLN A 380 -10.23 2.47 -29.80
N THR A 381 -11.42 2.60 -30.38
CA THR A 381 -12.16 3.86 -30.37
C THR A 381 -13.05 3.94 -29.15
N VAL A 382 -13.05 5.09 -28.46
CA VAL A 382 -13.99 5.40 -27.38
C VAL A 382 -14.66 6.75 -27.57
N THR A 383 -15.90 6.88 -27.09
CA THR A 383 -16.63 8.15 -27.09
C THR A 383 -16.73 8.68 -25.66
N PRO A 384 -16.09 9.81 -25.32
CA PRO A 384 -16.24 10.43 -24.01
C PRO A 384 -17.64 11.06 -23.86
N PRO A 385 -18.12 11.26 -22.61
CA PRO A 385 -19.27 12.12 -22.38
C PRO A 385 -19.07 13.52 -22.98
N ALA A 386 -20.15 14.10 -23.52
CA ALA A 386 -20.10 15.42 -24.14
C ALA A 386 -19.69 16.52 -23.15
N GLY A 387 -18.98 17.53 -23.65
CA GLY A 387 -18.59 18.71 -22.86
C GLY A 387 -17.36 18.52 -21.97
N LEU A 388 -16.63 17.41 -22.10
CA LEU A 388 -15.35 17.21 -21.41
C LEU A 388 -14.15 17.58 -22.31
N VAL A 389 -13.05 17.97 -21.69
CA VAL A 389 -11.76 18.29 -22.32
C VAL A 389 -10.64 17.43 -21.72
N ALA A 390 -9.57 17.17 -22.47
CA ALA A 390 -8.45 16.37 -21.98
C ALA A 390 -7.72 17.07 -20.84
N ALA A 391 -7.56 16.38 -19.71
CA ALA A 391 -6.80 16.86 -18.56
C ALA A 391 -5.29 16.93 -18.89
N GLY A 392 -4.58 17.88 -18.29
CA GLY A 392 -3.13 18.02 -18.46
C GLY A 392 -2.69 18.60 -19.81
N SER A 393 -3.62 19.03 -20.68
CA SER A 393 -3.27 19.87 -21.82
C SER A 393 -2.92 21.28 -21.33
N PRO A 394 -1.85 21.94 -21.83
CA PRO A 394 -1.63 23.34 -21.52
C PRO A 394 -2.86 24.14 -21.95
N ALA A 395 -3.35 25.06 -21.11
CA ALA A 395 -4.33 26.04 -21.52
C ALA A 395 -3.83 26.72 -22.82
N PRO A 396 -4.67 26.93 -23.86
CA PRO A 396 -4.24 27.60 -25.06
C PRO A 396 -3.63 28.96 -24.69
N ARG A 397 -2.34 29.13 -24.97
CA ARG A 397 -1.67 30.42 -24.76
C ARG A 397 -2.39 31.44 -25.64
N PRO A 398 -2.85 32.59 -25.11
CA PRO A 398 -3.47 33.59 -25.96
C PRO A 398 -2.45 33.99 -27.03
N PRO A 399 -2.84 34.00 -28.32
CA PRO A 399 -1.91 34.33 -29.39
C PRO A 399 -1.38 35.74 -29.17
N LYS A 400 -0.06 35.88 -29.14
CA LYS A 400 0.61 37.19 -29.28
C LYS A 400 0.46 37.65 -30.73
N SER A 401 -0.73 38.10 -31.13
CA SER A 401 -0.91 39.13 -32.15
C SER A 401 -2.38 39.53 -32.22
N SER A 402 -2.61 40.82 -32.26
CA SER A 402 -3.90 41.49 -32.44
C SER A 402 -4.48 41.21 -33.83
N VAL A 403 -5.40 40.25 -33.92
CA VAL A 403 -6.41 40.16 -34.98
C VAL A 403 -7.71 39.66 -34.32
N PRO A 404 -8.89 40.25 -34.57
CA PRO A 404 -10.14 39.74 -34.01
C PRO A 404 -10.46 38.40 -34.70
N ALA A 405 -10.21 37.29 -34.03
CA ALA A 405 -10.66 35.98 -34.47
C ALA A 405 -12.10 35.76 -33.97
N SER A 406 -13.00 35.45 -34.90
CA SER A 406 -14.33 34.91 -34.64
C SER A 406 -14.27 33.74 -33.64
N PRO A 407 -15.31 33.51 -32.84
CA PRO A 407 -15.30 32.46 -31.82
C PRO A 407 -15.11 31.10 -32.48
N SER A 408 -13.92 30.52 -32.32
CA SER A 408 -13.66 29.13 -32.68
C SER A 408 -14.43 28.26 -31.69
N SER A 409 -15.57 27.72 -32.14
CA SER A 409 -16.24 26.62 -31.48
C SER A 409 -15.24 25.46 -31.35
N SER A 410 -14.84 25.12 -30.13
CA SER A 410 -14.16 23.86 -29.86
C SER A 410 -15.10 22.74 -30.28
N THR A 411 -14.81 22.07 -31.40
CA THR A 411 -15.60 20.93 -31.87
C THR A 411 -15.60 19.88 -30.75
N PRO A 412 -16.77 19.40 -30.29
CA PRO A 412 -16.82 18.34 -29.29
C PRO A 412 -16.05 17.13 -29.81
N VAL A 413 -15.15 16.57 -29.00
CA VAL A 413 -14.46 15.32 -29.32
C VAL A 413 -15.51 14.21 -29.34
N THR A 414 -15.95 13.80 -30.53
CA THR A 414 -17.00 12.78 -30.71
C THR A 414 -16.46 11.35 -30.58
N SER A 415 -15.16 11.15 -30.84
CA SER A 415 -14.47 9.87 -30.65
C SER A 415 -12.98 10.09 -30.45
N ILE A 416 -12.36 9.23 -29.65
CA ILE A 416 -10.93 9.21 -29.32
C ILE A 416 -10.38 7.86 -29.74
N GLU A 417 -9.34 7.86 -30.56
CA GLU A 417 -8.51 6.68 -30.80
C GLU A 417 -7.57 6.49 -29.61
N LEU A 418 -7.70 5.38 -28.91
CA LEU A 418 -6.96 5.05 -27.71
C LEU A 418 -6.01 3.88 -27.99
N ALA A 419 -4.71 4.17 -28.06
CA ALA A 419 -3.69 3.15 -28.35
C ALA A 419 -3.67 2.04 -27.29
N ALA A 420 -3.06 0.90 -27.64
CA ALA A 420 -2.83 -0.19 -26.71
C ALA A 420 -2.00 0.29 -25.49
N ALA A 421 -2.45 -0.07 -24.28
CA ALA A 421 -1.91 0.39 -23.00
C ALA A 421 -1.80 1.91 -22.85
N ASP A 422 -2.66 2.67 -23.53
CA ASP A 422 -2.86 4.09 -23.27
C ASP A 422 -4.16 4.32 -22.50
N ALA A 423 -4.30 5.54 -22.00
CA ALA A 423 -5.47 6.02 -21.33
C ALA A 423 -5.75 7.49 -21.66
N VAL A 424 -6.97 7.91 -21.38
CA VAL A 424 -7.37 9.31 -21.45
C VAL A 424 -8.09 9.69 -20.16
N VAL A 425 -7.78 10.89 -19.68
CA VAL A 425 -8.43 11.53 -18.55
C VAL A 425 -9.10 12.80 -19.08
N MET A 426 -10.41 12.88 -18.92
CA MET A 426 -11.23 13.98 -19.41
C MET A 426 -11.89 14.68 -18.22
N VAL A 427 -11.90 16.00 -18.20
CA VAL A 427 -12.46 16.84 -17.12
C VAL A 427 -13.46 17.83 -17.69
N LYS A 428 -14.36 18.32 -16.83
CA LYS A 428 -15.18 19.50 -17.18
C LYS A 428 -14.26 20.71 -17.36
N PRO A 429 -14.49 21.57 -18.37
CA PRO A 429 -13.78 22.84 -18.47
C PRO A 429 -14.09 23.70 -17.24
N GLU A 430 -13.07 24.43 -16.76
CA GLU A 430 -13.19 25.39 -15.65
C GLU A 430 -14.06 26.60 -15.99
#